data_AF-A0A225UFQ5-F1
#
_entry.id   AF-A0A225UFQ5-F1
#
_cell.length_a   1.000
_cell.length_b   1.000
_cell.length_c   1.000
_cell.angle_alpha   90.00
_cell.angle_beta   90.00
_cell.angle_gamma   90.00
#
_symmetry.space_group_name_H-M   'P 1'
#
loop_
_entity.id
_entity.type
_entity.pdbx_description
1 polymer ?
#
loop_
_entity_poly.entity_id
_entity_poly.type
_entity_poly.pdbx_seq_one_letter_code
_entity_poly.pdbx_strand_id
1 'polypeptide(L)' 'MPSFRRVLVHTWSTDFRKATKIVVDQELPKPTVGNAVVKNHFLGINATDINITNGGYGRTSLPINCGLEGG' A
#
# COMPACT_ATOMS: atom_id res chain seq x y z
N MET A 1 -11.28 13.36 12.58
CA MET A 1 -10.01 13.45 11.84
C MET A 1 -10.27 12.99 10.41
N PRO A 2 -9.58 13.51 9.37
CA PRO A 2 -9.89 13.11 8.00
C PRO A 2 -9.52 11.63 7.79
N SER A 3 -10.47 10.85 7.27
CA SER A 3 -10.21 9.49 6.81
C SER A 3 -9.39 9.52 5.51
N PHE A 4 -8.69 8.43 5.22
CA PHE A 4 -7.96 8.28 3.96
C PHE A 4 -8.18 6.90 3.35
N ARG A 5 -7.89 6.77 2.06
CA ARG A 5 -8.00 5.52 1.32
C ARG A 5 -6.61 5.02 0.96
N ARG A 6 -6.41 3.71 1.02
CA ARG A 6 -5.20 3.05 0.51
C ARG A 6 -5.52 1.70 -0.13
N VAL A 7 -4.59 1.22 -0.95
CA VAL A 7 -4.63 -0.12 -1.53
C VAL A 7 -3.96 -1.09 -0.56
N LEU A 8 -4.68 -2.12 -0.16
CA LEU A 8 -4.21 -3.18 0.73
C LEU A 8 -4.15 -4.50 -0.02
N VAL A 9 -2.99 -5.16 0.02
CA VAL A 9 -2.82 -6.54 -0.41
C VAL A 9 -3.37 -7.45 0.69
N HIS A 10 -4.32 -8.31 0.35
CA HIS A 10 -5.02 -9.19 1.29
C HIS A 10 -4.94 -10.67 0.91
N THR A 11 -4.50 -10.98 -0.32
CA THR A 11 -4.26 -12.34 -0.81
C THR A 11 -3.04 -12.33 -1.72
N TRP A 12 -2.16 -13.33 -1.63
CA TRP A 12 -1.03 -13.43 -2.56
C TRP A 12 -1.51 -13.85 -3.94
N SER A 13 -1.22 -13.05 -4.95
CA SER A 13 -1.54 -13.36 -6.35
C SER A 13 -0.77 -12.48 -7.32
N THR A 14 -0.55 -12.98 -8.52
CA THR A 14 -0.15 -12.17 -9.68
C THR A 14 -1.33 -11.42 -10.30
N ASP A 15 -2.57 -11.78 -9.97
CA ASP A 15 -3.76 -11.02 -10.33
C ASP A 15 -3.94 -9.87 -9.32
N PHE A 16 -3.51 -8.67 -9.73
CA PHE A 16 -3.55 -7.48 -8.87
C PHE A 16 -4.96 -7.18 -8.33
N ARG A 17 -6.00 -7.42 -9.14
CA ARG A 17 -7.38 -7.13 -8.77
C ARG A 17 -7.88 -8.09 -7.70
N LYS A 18 -7.50 -9.37 -7.78
CA LYS A 18 -7.80 -10.36 -6.73
C LYS A 18 -6.96 -10.14 -5.48
N ALA A 19 -5.69 -9.78 -5.64
CA ALA A 19 -4.76 -9.62 -4.54
C ALA A 19 -5.07 -8.41 -3.65
N THR A 20 -5.69 -7.37 -4.22
CA THR A 20 -5.83 -6.07 -3.55
C THR A 20 -7.28 -5.66 -3.30
N LYS A 21 -7.47 -4.74 -2.36
CA LYS A 21 -8.72 -4.01 -2.15
C LYS A 21 -8.41 -2.59 -1.68
N ILE A 22 -9.33 -1.67 -1.93
CA ILE A 22 -9.28 -0.33 -1.34
C ILE A 22 -9.88 -0.41 0.06
N VAL A 23 -9.16 0.10 1.06
CA VAL A 23 -9.65 0.24 2.44
C VAL A 23 -9.73 1.72 2.81
N VAL A 24 -10.62 2.03 3.75
CA VAL A 24 -10.73 3.36 4.37
C VAL A 24 -10.21 3.25 5.79
N ASP A 25 -9.13 3.95 6.09
CA ASP A 25 -8.64 4.10 7.46
C ASP A 25 -9.21 5.39 8.06
N GLN A 26 -9.64 5.32 9.31
CA GLN A 26 -10.36 6.42 9.96
C GLN A 26 -9.44 7.53 10.48
N GLU A 27 -8.17 7.21 10.70
CA GLU A 27 -7.21 8.12 11.30
C GLU A 27 -5.91 8.14 10.50
N LEU A 28 -5.40 9.34 10.25
CA LEU A 28 -4.06 9.51 9.71
C LEU A 28 -3.02 9.07 10.75
N PRO A 29 -1.93 8.40 10.34
CA PRO A 29 -0.81 8.14 11.23
C PRO A 29 -0.25 9.46 11.77
N LYS A 30 0.28 9.43 13.00
CA LYS A 30 1.01 10.57 13.58
C LYS A 30 2.49 10.46 13.19
N PRO A 31 3.14 11.54 12.73
CA PRO A 31 4.57 11.51 12.49
C PRO A 31 5.31 11.30 13.82
N THR A 32 6.35 10.48 13.78
CA THR A 32 7.34 10.34 14.86
C THR A 32 8.60 11.12 14.50
N VAL A 33 9.51 11.33 15.46
CA VAL A 33 10.79 12.01 15.21
C VAL A 33 11.52 11.30 14.05
N GLY A 34 11.93 12.07 13.04
CA GLY A 34 12.60 11.57 11.84
C GLY A 34 11.66 11.03 10.75
N ASN A 35 10.34 11.08 10.94
CA ASN A 35 9.35 10.60 9.97
C ASN A 35 8.39 11.71 9.55
N ALA A 36 7.90 11.65 8.31
CA ALA A 36 6.90 12.55 7.78
C ALA A 36 5.63 11.80 7.39
N VAL A 37 4.48 12.46 7.54
CA VAL A 37 3.20 12.00 6.99
C VAL A 37 2.95 12.81 5.74
N VAL A 38 3.01 12.15 4.58
CA VAL A 38 2.89 12.81 3.27
C VAL A 38 1.48 12.60 2.72
N LYS A 39 0.84 13.69 2.31
CA LYS A 39 -0.38 13.63 1.51
C LYS A 39 0.02 13.52 0.04
N ASN A 40 0.09 12.29 -0.47
CA ASN A 40 0.42 12.04 -1.87
C ASN A 40 -0.67 12.58 -2.80
N HIS A 41 -0.27 13.28 -3.85
CA HIS A 41 -1.17 13.77 -4.90
C HIS A 41 -1.09 12.90 -6.16
N PHE A 42 0.10 12.37 -6.44
CA PHE A 42 0.36 11.46 -7.55
C PHE A 42 1.11 10.21 -7.06
N LEU A 43 0.88 9.09 -7.73
CA LEU A 43 1.53 7.80 -7.45
C LEU A 43 2.00 7.19 -8.77
N GLY A 44 3.14 6.51 -8.73
CA GLY A 44 3.63 5.71 -9.86
C GLY A 44 3.00 4.31 -9.86
N ILE A 45 2.67 3.81 -11.05
CA ILE A 45 2.27 2.41 -11.27
C ILE A 45 3.44 1.71 -11.93
N ASN A 46 3.86 0.59 -11.36
CA ASN A 46 5.05 -0.14 -11.79
C ASN A 46 4.70 -1.57 -12.19
N ALA A 47 5.45 -2.12 -13.15
CA ALA A 47 5.36 -3.56 -13.46
C ALA A 47 5.65 -4.43 -12.22
N THR A 48 6.53 -3.96 -11.33
CA THR A 48 6.90 -4.64 -10.09
C THR A 48 5.83 -4.62 -9.01
N ASP A 49 4.73 -3.87 -9.16
CA ASP A 49 3.63 -3.91 -8.19
C ASP A 49 3.04 -5.33 -8.09
N ILE A 50 3.02 -6.07 -9.20
CA ILE A 50 2.60 -7.48 -9.22
C ILE A 50 3.57 -8.37 -8.42
N ASN A 51 4.86 -8.03 -8.38
CA ASN A 51 5.84 -8.74 -7.55
C ASN A 51 5.66 -8.46 -6.06
N ILE A 52 5.05 -7.32 -5.70
CA ILE A 52 4.63 -7.07 -4.31
C ILE A 52 3.42 -7.94 -3.97
N THR A 53 2.41 -7.94 -4.86
CA THR A 53 1.17 -8.68 -4.61
C THR A 53 1.33 -10.19 -4.68
N ASN A 54 2.37 -10.71 -5.33
CA ASN A 54 2.67 -12.14 -5.35
C ASN A 54 3.66 -12.60 -4.25
N GLY A 55 4.14 -11.69 -3.40
CA GLY A 55 5.07 -12.01 -2.31
C GLY A 55 6.55 -12.10 -2.71
N GLY A 56 6.93 -11.69 -3.92
CA GLY A 56 8.28 -11.83 -4.49
C GLY A 56 9.41 -11.08 -3.78
N TYR A 57 9.10 -10.21 -2.81
CA TYR A 57 10.08 -9.45 -2.02
C TYR A 57 10.37 -10.06 -0.62
N GLY A 58 10.12 -11.36 -0.44
CA GLY A 58 10.61 -12.10 0.74
C GLY A 58 9.78 -11.92 2.03
N ARG A 59 8.47 -11.67 1.93
CA ARG A 59 7.57 -11.51 3.10
C ARG A 59 6.68 -12.74 3.35
N THR A 60 6.37 -12.96 4.63
CA THR A 60 5.78 -14.19 5.18
C THR A 60 4.33 -14.04 5.71
N SER A 61 3.73 -12.84 5.71
CA SER A 61 2.34 -12.65 6.18
C SER A 61 1.59 -11.49 5.50
N LEU A 62 0.26 -11.64 5.44
CA LEU A 62 -0.72 -10.66 4.98
C LEU A 62 -1.51 -10.11 6.18
N PRO A 63 -2.07 -8.89 6.07
CA PRO A 63 -2.11 -8.02 4.89
C PRO A 63 -0.94 -7.01 4.85
N ILE A 64 -0.59 -6.51 3.66
CA ILE A 64 0.46 -5.49 3.46
C ILE A 64 -0.01 -4.32 2.59
N ASN A 65 0.67 -3.17 2.71
CA ASN A 65 0.45 -2.02 1.81
C ASN A 65 1.05 -2.28 0.42
N CYS A 66 0.53 -1.58 -0.60
CA CYS A 66 1.00 -1.63 -1.97
C CYS A 66 1.40 -0.22 -2.47
N GLY A 67 2.33 -0.16 -3.43
CA GLY A 67 2.88 1.06 -4.02
C GLY A 67 4.31 1.34 -3.55
N LEU A 68 5.16 1.81 -4.48
CA LEU A 68 6.60 2.03 -4.26
C LEU A 68 7.01 3.51 -4.25
N GLU A 69 6.22 4.39 -4.87
CA GLU A 69 6.58 5.79 -5.04
C GLU A 69 5.35 6.70 -5.03
N GLY A 70 5.58 7.96 -4.64
CA GLY A 70 4.56 9.00 -4.59
C GLY A 70 5.20 10.38 -4.48
N GLY A 71 4.48 11.39 -4.99
CA GLY A 71 4.86 12.80 -4.99
C GLY A 71 3.68 13.72 -4.71
#